data_AF-A0A0W0RUR7-F1
#
_entry.id   AF-A0A0W0RUR7-F1
#
_cell.length_a   1.000
_cell.length_b   1.000
_cell.length_c   1.000
_cell.angle_alpha   90.00
_cell.angle_beta   90.00
_cell.angle_gamma   90.00
#
_symmetry.space_group_name_H-M   'P 1'
#
loop_
_entity.id
_entity.type
_entity.pdbx_description
1 polymer ?
#
loop_
_entity_poly.entity_id
_entity_poly.type
_entity_poly.pdbx_seq_one_letter_code
_entity_poly.pdbx_strand_id
1 'polypeptide(L)'
;MQSKNQLPESDYQPPESLNVNKKTDHFFISINKKKGHSFIMLGVYDQNKFRHVLCRVGKVADFEADENGEVNYPAKLQFLCNALFFASKAFLKNEGVSRKKRGDVPITYQAYDISYEQYIEFVRILESLRRHDAYKCYKPDSAADSFAIGRDEVTLTLTSEKKLPPVNVKKLNTNLLELNVGNTCRHSAIALIEEVQHAPISSLVSSSFLMNLPYETVLEYGHPSENIPFYVLPPPPGSFHESDKAKEKVITKLYLRMENMLLLEPNSQYTQDKFLKLKELYLNIVGPQKGLSLNELLRSIHTWKEEKNNKRVLNVLRKEYFWDSLPFIKRQSATMNLLAEVEDDLAAEIANRTFG
;
A
#
# COMPACT_ATOMS: atom_id res chain seq x y z
N MET A 1 42.01 18.49 14.10
CA MET A 1 40.67 17.99 13.70
C MET A 1 40.69 17.76 12.20
N GLN A 2 40.78 16.50 11.77
CA GLN A 2 40.78 16.15 10.34
C GLN A 2 39.37 16.30 9.79
N SER A 3 39.24 17.21 8.81
CA SER A 3 38.11 17.27 7.89
C SER A 3 38.00 15.93 7.17
N LYS A 4 36.94 15.16 7.44
CA LYS A 4 36.59 14.02 6.60
C LYS A 4 36.10 14.59 5.27
N ASN A 5 36.94 14.51 4.25
CA ASN A 5 36.54 14.59 2.84
C ASN A 5 35.48 13.52 2.59
N GLN A 6 34.20 13.88 2.69
CA GLN A 6 33.13 13.09 2.11
C GLN A 6 33.22 13.28 0.60
N LEU A 7 33.47 12.18 -0.12
CA LEU A 7 33.33 12.11 -1.57
C LEU A 7 31.95 12.66 -1.97
N PRO A 8 31.83 13.40 -3.09
CA PRO A 8 30.53 13.89 -3.53
C PRO A 8 29.59 12.69 -3.76
N GLU A 9 28.45 12.66 -3.06
CA GLU A 9 27.38 11.68 -3.33
C GLU A 9 27.03 11.75 -4.82
N SER A 10 27.18 10.63 -5.53
CA SER A 10 26.82 10.53 -6.94
C SER A 10 25.32 10.70 -7.12
N ASP A 11 24.89 11.48 -8.11
CA ASP A 11 23.48 11.64 -8.47
C ASP A 11 22.85 10.26 -8.76
N TYR A 12 21.71 9.96 -8.12
CA TYR A 12 20.97 8.72 -8.38
C TYR A 12 20.20 8.82 -9.70
N GLN A 13 20.33 7.77 -10.53
CA GLN A 13 19.52 7.57 -11.72
C GLN A 13 18.76 6.26 -11.62
N PRO A 14 17.43 6.26 -11.84
CA PRO A 14 16.66 5.04 -11.88
C PRO A 14 17.00 4.26 -13.16
N PRO A 15 16.92 2.92 -13.16
CA PRO A 15 17.19 2.13 -14.35
C PRO A 15 16.21 2.49 -15.48
N GLU A 16 16.67 2.41 -16.73
CA GLU A 16 15.80 2.69 -17.88
C GLU A 16 14.76 1.58 -18.11
N SER A 17 15.10 0.35 -17.73
CA SER A 17 14.24 -0.82 -17.83
C SER A 17 14.36 -1.73 -16.61
N LEU A 18 13.28 -2.43 -16.29
CA LEU A 18 13.17 -3.40 -15.20
C LEU A 18 12.54 -4.69 -15.73
N ASN A 19 13.10 -5.85 -15.38
CA ASN A 19 12.43 -7.13 -15.60
C ASN A 19 11.66 -7.49 -14.35
N VAL A 20 10.37 -7.78 -14.51
CA VAL A 20 9.50 -8.21 -13.40
C VAL A 20 8.78 -9.50 -13.77
N ASN A 21 8.56 -10.35 -12.78
CA ASN A 21 7.79 -11.57 -12.92
C ASN A 21 6.37 -11.36 -12.37
N LYS A 22 5.36 -11.41 -13.25
CA LYS A 22 3.95 -11.13 -12.96
C LYS A 22 3.35 -12.00 -11.85
N LYS A 23 3.92 -13.20 -11.61
CA LYS A 23 3.40 -14.18 -10.64
C LYS A 23 4.15 -14.18 -9.31
N THR A 24 5.45 -13.87 -9.33
CA THR A 24 6.33 -14.04 -8.17
C THR A 24 6.82 -12.73 -7.59
N ASP A 25 6.92 -11.67 -8.38
CA ASP A 25 7.18 -10.33 -7.82
C ASP A 25 5.89 -9.77 -7.23
N HIS A 26 6.02 -9.12 -6.07
CA HIS A 26 4.90 -8.50 -5.40
C HIS A 26 4.81 -7.02 -5.74
N PHE A 27 3.64 -6.58 -6.19
CA PHE A 27 3.38 -5.19 -6.54
C PHE A 27 2.61 -4.50 -5.41
N PHE A 28 2.80 -3.19 -5.28
CA PHE A 28 2.06 -2.39 -4.31
C PHE A 28 1.50 -1.12 -4.94
N ILE A 29 0.41 -0.65 -4.35
CA ILE A 29 -0.10 0.71 -4.45
C ILE A 29 -0.13 1.32 -3.06
N SER A 30 0.36 2.54 -2.92
CA SER A 30 0.31 3.26 -1.66
C SER A 30 -0.26 4.64 -1.83
N ILE A 31 -1.04 5.04 -0.83
CA ILE A 31 -1.35 6.43 -0.59
C ILE A 31 -0.28 7.00 0.33
N ASN A 32 0.19 8.20 0.02
CA ASN A 32 1.29 8.84 0.74
C ASN A 32 0.88 10.26 1.09
N LYS A 33 1.50 10.81 2.13
CA LYS A 33 1.36 12.20 2.54
C LYS A 33 2.72 12.78 2.88
N LYS A 34 3.04 13.89 2.26
CA LYS A 34 4.21 14.71 2.56
C LYS A 34 3.72 16.12 2.89
N LYS A 35 3.79 16.51 4.17
CA LYS A 35 3.27 17.79 4.65
C LYS A 35 1.80 17.95 4.20
N GLY A 36 1.45 19.06 3.55
CA GLY A 36 0.13 19.29 2.94
C GLY A 36 0.05 18.81 1.49
N HIS A 37 0.45 17.58 1.18
CA HIS A 37 0.27 17.01 -0.15
C HIS A 37 0.09 15.51 -0.07
N SER A 38 -0.92 14.98 -0.78
CA SER A 38 -1.16 13.54 -0.89
C SER A 38 -0.89 13.08 -2.31
N PHE A 39 -0.20 11.95 -2.44
CA PHE A 39 0.17 11.37 -3.72
C PHE A 39 0.12 9.85 -3.67
N ILE A 40 -0.04 9.21 -4.83
CA ILE A 40 -0.01 7.77 -4.99
C ILE A 40 1.40 7.36 -5.43
N MET A 41 1.87 6.23 -4.92
CA MET A 41 3.09 5.57 -5.35
C MET A 41 2.80 4.10 -5.64
N LEU A 42 3.29 3.61 -6.77
CA LEU A 42 3.21 2.20 -7.14
C LEU A 42 4.62 1.67 -7.31
N GLY A 43 4.81 0.40 -6.99
CA GLY A 43 6.12 -0.21 -7.06
C GLY A 43 6.11 -1.72 -6.94
N VAL A 44 7.32 -2.28 -6.92
CA VAL A 44 7.61 -3.66 -6.56
C VAL A 44 8.21 -3.67 -5.16
N TYR A 45 7.85 -4.67 -4.37
CA TYR A 45 8.39 -4.87 -3.02
C TYR A 45 8.71 -6.34 -2.79
N ASP A 46 9.51 -6.61 -1.76
CA ASP A 46 9.80 -7.95 -1.27
C ASP A 46 9.74 -7.94 0.26
N GLN A 47 8.92 -8.82 0.82
CA GLN A 47 8.62 -8.86 2.25
C GLN A 47 8.20 -7.49 2.80
N ASN A 48 8.98 -6.91 3.72
CA ASN A 48 8.75 -5.60 4.31
C ASN A 48 9.72 -4.55 3.75
N LYS A 49 10.18 -4.70 2.50
CA LYS A 49 11.10 -3.77 1.84
C LYS A 49 10.61 -3.41 0.45
N PHE A 50 10.69 -2.13 0.10
CA PHE A 50 10.50 -1.71 -1.28
C PHE A 50 11.69 -2.22 -2.14
N ARG A 51 11.44 -2.47 -3.43
CA ARG A 51 12.48 -2.78 -4.43
C ARG A 51 12.58 -1.71 -5.50
N HIS A 52 11.46 -1.39 -6.17
CA HIS A 52 11.43 -0.43 -7.27
C HIS A 52 10.18 0.45 -7.20
N VAL A 53 10.33 1.76 -7.47
CA VAL A 53 9.21 2.67 -7.67
C VAL A 53 8.90 2.69 -9.15
N LEU A 54 7.69 2.27 -9.51
CA LEU A 54 7.25 2.17 -10.90
C LEU A 54 6.51 3.41 -11.38
N CYS A 55 5.74 4.04 -10.49
CA CYS A 55 4.95 5.23 -10.83
C CYS A 55 4.70 6.08 -9.57
N ARG A 56 4.66 7.41 -9.73
CA ARG A 56 4.12 8.32 -8.71
C ARG A 56 3.33 9.44 -9.35
N VAL A 57 2.17 9.72 -8.79
CA VAL A 57 1.29 10.80 -9.25
C VAL A 57 0.63 11.50 -8.08
N GLY A 58 0.45 12.81 -8.20
CA GLY A 58 -0.22 13.64 -7.19
C GLY A 58 -1.18 14.60 -7.86
N LYS A 59 -2.27 14.92 -7.18
CA LYS A 59 -3.20 15.96 -7.66
C LYS A 59 -2.67 17.34 -7.30
N VAL A 60 -2.61 18.22 -8.29
CA VAL A 60 -2.18 19.62 -8.13
C VAL A 60 -3.26 20.54 -8.66
N ALA A 61 -3.35 21.75 -8.09
CA ALA A 61 -4.22 22.78 -8.62
C ALA A 61 -3.61 23.39 -9.88
N ASP A 62 -4.48 23.74 -10.82
CA ASP A 62 -4.16 24.49 -12.02
C ASP A 62 -4.09 25.97 -11.63
N PHE A 63 -2.87 26.47 -11.41
CA PHE A 63 -2.63 27.89 -11.17
C PHE A 63 -2.18 28.53 -12.48
N GLU A 64 -2.88 29.58 -12.91
CA GLU A 64 -2.36 30.49 -13.93
C GLU A 64 -1.12 31.19 -13.32
N ALA A 65 0.04 31.00 -13.95
CA ALA A 65 1.22 31.78 -13.60
C ALA A 65 0.94 33.26 -13.91
N ASP A 66 1.42 34.16 -13.06
CA ASP A 66 1.36 35.59 -13.39
C ASP A 66 2.25 35.90 -14.60
N GLU A 67 2.10 37.10 -15.14
CA GLU A 67 2.74 37.59 -16.37
C GLU A 67 4.29 37.52 -16.34
N ASN A 68 4.88 37.29 -15.17
CA ASN A 68 6.32 37.21 -14.94
C ASN A 68 6.83 35.77 -14.69
N GLY A 69 5.95 34.76 -14.70
CA GLY A 69 6.35 33.35 -14.66
C GLY A 69 6.97 32.87 -13.34
N GLU A 70 6.85 33.62 -12.24
CA GLU A 70 7.44 33.26 -10.95
C GLU A 70 6.43 32.61 -10.00
N VAL A 71 6.63 31.31 -9.69
CA VAL A 71 5.83 30.60 -8.69
C VAL A 71 6.44 30.83 -7.30
N ASN A 72 5.99 31.91 -6.64
CA ASN A 72 6.50 32.33 -5.34
C ASN A 72 6.19 31.33 -4.20
N TYR A 73 7.15 31.13 -3.29
CA TYR A 73 7.10 30.19 -2.15
C TYR A 73 5.95 30.37 -1.10
N PRO A 74 5.17 31.49 -1.02
CA PRO A 74 3.92 31.57 -0.25
C PRO A 74 2.80 30.65 -0.80
N ALA A 75 2.99 30.09 -2.00
CA ALA A 75 2.04 29.22 -2.68
C ALA A 75 1.61 27.97 -1.89
N LYS A 76 2.34 27.53 -0.85
CA LYS A 76 1.96 26.32 -0.08
C LYS A 76 0.87 26.57 0.95
N LEU A 77 0.90 27.70 1.65
CA LEU A 77 -0.15 28.08 2.59
C LEU A 77 -1.37 28.59 1.82
N GLN A 78 -1.14 29.31 0.71
CA GLN A 78 -2.19 29.74 -0.19
C GLN A 78 -2.84 28.58 -0.95
N PHE A 79 -2.10 27.52 -1.32
CA PHE A 79 -2.67 26.27 -1.85
C PHE A 79 -3.53 25.56 -0.80
N LEU A 80 -3.08 25.47 0.45
CA LEU A 80 -3.86 24.92 1.56
C LEU A 80 -5.14 25.75 1.81
N CYS A 81 -5.05 27.07 1.88
CA CYS A 81 -6.19 27.95 2.08
C CYS A 81 -7.13 27.98 0.87
N ASN A 82 -6.62 28.06 -0.36
CA ASN A 82 -7.45 28.05 -1.55
C ASN A 82 -8.11 26.70 -1.77
N ALA A 83 -7.41 25.59 -1.52
CA ALA A 83 -8.00 24.25 -1.49
C ALA A 83 -9.11 24.09 -0.46
N LEU A 84 -8.97 24.76 0.69
CA LEU A 84 -9.91 24.70 1.81
C LEU A 84 -11.07 25.70 1.70
N PHE A 85 -11.05 26.67 0.78
CA PHE A 85 -12.09 27.71 0.72
C PHE A 85 -12.62 28.02 -0.69
N PHE A 86 -11.96 27.57 -1.77
CA PHE A 86 -12.38 27.83 -3.15
C PHE A 86 -12.22 26.58 -4.05
N ALA A 87 -13.23 26.31 -4.89
CA ALA A 87 -13.14 25.25 -5.89
C ALA A 87 -12.15 25.67 -6.99
N SER A 88 -11.01 25.00 -7.09
CA SER A 88 -9.99 25.23 -8.12
C SER A 88 -9.99 24.08 -9.13
N LYS A 89 -9.71 24.37 -10.40
CA LYS A 89 -9.43 23.31 -11.38
C LYS A 89 -8.17 22.58 -10.94
N ALA A 90 -8.16 21.27 -11.11
CA ALA A 90 -7.04 20.43 -10.71
C ALA A 90 -6.79 19.32 -11.75
N PHE A 91 -5.58 18.79 -11.71
CA PHE A 91 -5.18 17.68 -12.55
C PHE A 91 -4.15 16.79 -11.83
N LEU A 92 -3.97 15.58 -12.35
CA LEU A 92 -2.90 14.70 -11.87
C LEU A 92 -1.59 15.09 -12.55
N LYS A 93 -0.56 15.29 -11.75
CA LYS A 93 0.79 15.59 -12.18
C LYS A 93 1.71 14.41 -11.89
N ASN A 94 2.65 14.19 -12.80
CA ASN A 94 3.73 13.22 -12.59
C ASN A 94 4.67 13.70 -11.47
N GLU A 95 4.80 12.89 -10.41
CA GLU A 95 5.73 13.15 -9.31
C GLU A 95 7.14 12.63 -9.61
N GLY A 96 7.35 11.91 -10.72
CA GLY A 96 8.62 11.30 -11.13
C GLY A 96 8.99 10.09 -10.29
N VAL A 97 9.67 9.09 -10.85
CA VAL A 97 10.00 7.84 -10.12
C VAL A 97 11.20 7.97 -9.16
N SER A 98 12.02 9.02 -9.31
CA SER A 98 13.21 9.27 -8.48
C SER A 98 13.54 10.76 -8.34
N ARG A 99 14.60 11.07 -7.57
CA ARG A 99 15.24 12.39 -7.42
C ARG A 99 16.75 12.21 -7.56
N LYS A 100 17.42 13.17 -8.21
CA LYS A 100 18.88 13.13 -8.43
C LYS A 100 19.65 13.16 -7.11
N LYS A 101 19.27 14.07 -6.22
CA LYS A 101 19.91 14.25 -4.93
C LYS A 101 19.21 13.44 -3.87
N ARG A 102 20.01 12.93 -2.92
CA ARG A 102 19.48 12.38 -1.69
C ARG A 102 18.75 13.48 -0.94
N GLY A 103 17.59 13.14 -0.40
CA GLY A 103 16.93 13.96 0.58
C GLY A 103 16.32 13.03 1.59
N ASP A 104 16.28 13.43 2.86
CA ASP A 104 15.63 12.66 3.92
C ASP A 104 14.24 13.24 4.11
N VAL A 105 13.33 12.90 3.20
CA VAL A 105 11.99 13.48 3.17
C VAL A 105 11.03 12.59 3.97
N PRO A 106 10.62 12.97 5.20
CA PRO A 106 9.65 12.19 5.95
C PRO A 106 8.29 12.22 5.26
N ILE A 107 7.65 11.05 5.19
CA ILE A 107 6.29 10.87 4.71
C ILE A 107 5.51 9.98 5.67
N THR A 108 4.19 10.13 5.65
CA THR A 108 3.28 9.10 6.17
C THR A 108 2.63 8.36 5.00
N TYR A 109 2.33 7.08 5.15
CA TYR A 109 1.78 6.25 4.08
C TYR A 109 0.86 5.14 4.58
N GLN A 110 0.12 4.55 3.65
CA GLN A 110 -0.54 3.26 3.77
C GLN A 110 -0.39 2.55 2.42
N ALA A 111 0.11 1.32 2.42
CA ALA A 111 0.33 0.55 1.19
C ALA A 111 -0.45 -0.76 1.20
N TYR A 112 -0.82 -1.19 0.01
CA TYR A 112 -1.63 -2.37 -0.26
C TYR A 112 -1.05 -3.16 -1.42
N ASP A 113 -1.19 -4.46 -1.33
CA ASP A 113 -0.82 -5.43 -2.35
C ASP A 113 -1.74 -5.28 -3.56
N ILE A 114 -1.16 -5.36 -4.74
CA ILE A 114 -1.87 -5.38 -6.01
C ILE A 114 -1.24 -6.40 -6.93
N SER A 115 -1.98 -6.89 -7.92
CA SER A 115 -1.42 -7.69 -9.00
C SER A 115 -0.74 -6.82 -10.06
N TYR A 116 0.02 -7.48 -10.94
CA TYR A 116 0.55 -6.84 -12.14
C TYR A 116 -0.56 -6.25 -13.02
N GLU A 117 -1.69 -6.95 -13.16
CA GLU A 117 -2.83 -6.50 -13.96
C GLU A 117 -3.44 -5.22 -13.38
N GLN A 118 -3.55 -5.14 -12.05
CA GLN A 118 -3.99 -3.93 -11.36
C GLN A 118 -3.01 -2.75 -11.53
N TYR A 119 -1.70 -3.03 -11.55
CA TYR A 119 -0.70 -2.03 -11.91
C TYR A 119 -0.92 -1.49 -13.34
N ILE A 120 -1.13 -2.39 -14.31
CA ILE A 120 -1.40 -2.00 -15.70
C ILE A 120 -2.73 -1.25 -15.83
N GLU A 121 -3.76 -1.65 -15.09
CA GLU A 121 -5.05 -0.94 -15.01
C GLU A 121 -4.85 0.50 -14.55
N PHE A 122 -4.05 0.74 -13.50
CA PHE A 122 -3.73 2.07 -13.05
C PHE A 122 -3.04 2.92 -14.13
N VAL A 123 -2.03 2.36 -14.82
CA VAL A 123 -1.33 3.08 -15.90
C VAL A 123 -2.30 3.42 -17.05
N ARG A 124 -3.22 2.51 -17.40
CA ARG A 124 -4.28 2.77 -18.40
C ARG A 124 -5.20 3.91 -17.99
N ILE A 125 -5.59 3.96 -16.72
CA ILE A 125 -6.37 5.08 -16.17
C ILE A 125 -5.61 6.38 -16.39
N LEU A 126 -4.34 6.46 -16.00
CA LEU A 126 -3.52 7.65 -16.19
C LEU A 126 -3.42 8.09 -17.65
N GLU A 127 -3.15 7.16 -18.58
CA GLU A 127 -3.03 7.48 -20.01
C GLU A 127 -4.36 7.94 -20.65
N SER A 128 -5.48 7.58 -20.04
CA SER A 128 -6.84 7.91 -20.49
C SER A 128 -7.34 9.25 -19.95
N LEU A 129 -6.71 9.80 -18.91
CA LEU A 129 -7.03 11.14 -18.41
C LEU A 129 -6.65 12.19 -19.45
N ARG A 130 -7.57 13.12 -19.69
CA ARG A 130 -7.35 14.25 -20.61
C ARG A 130 -6.60 15.35 -19.87
N ARG A 131 -5.56 15.89 -20.51
CA ARG A 131 -4.74 17.08 -20.17
C ARG A 131 -3.36 16.86 -19.54
N HIS A 132 -2.44 17.65 -20.10
CA HIS A 132 -1.18 18.25 -19.64
C HIS A 132 0.05 17.45 -19.24
N ASP A 133 0.00 16.14 -18.93
CA ASP A 133 1.26 15.41 -18.67
C ASP A 133 1.36 14.08 -19.39
N ALA A 134 2.48 13.91 -20.09
CA ALA A 134 2.98 12.59 -20.45
C ALA A 134 3.55 11.94 -19.18
N TYR A 135 2.81 11.02 -18.57
CA TYR A 135 3.22 10.37 -17.33
C TYR A 135 4.44 9.49 -17.57
N LYS A 136 5.61 9.96 -17.10
CA LYS A 136 6.87 9.21 -17.11
C LYS A 136 6.84 8.16 -16.01
N CYS A 137 6.53 6.93 -16.37
CA CYS A 137 6.50 5.76 -15.48
C CYS A 137 6.95 4.51 -16.25
N TYR A 138 7.12 3.40 -15.53
CA TYR A 138 7.54 2.13 -16.13
C TYR A 138 6.36 1.46 -16.84
N LYS A 139 6.50 1.17 -18.13
CA LYS A 139 5.44 0.59 -18.95
C LYS A 139 5.98 -0.61 -19.73
N PRO A 140 5.18 -1.65 -19.98
CA PRO A 140 5.59 -2.73 -20.85
C PRO A 140 5.90 -2.20 -22.25
N ASP A 141 6.85 -2.83 -22.94
CA ASP A 141 7.35 -2.31 -24.22
C ASP A 141 6.30 -2.31 -25.32
N SER A 142 5.37 -3.26 -25.30
CA SER A 142 4.20 -3.26 -26.15
C SER A 142 2.90 -3.54 -25.38
N ALA A 143 1.78 -3.06 -25.93
CA ALA A 143 0.45 -3.42 -25.44
C ALA A 143 0.20 -4.94 -25.51
N ALA A 144 0.84 -5.64 -26.45
CA ALA A 144 0.78 -7.09 -26.56
C ALA A 144 1.48 -7.78 -25.37
N ASP A 145 2.64 -7.28 -24.94
CA ASP A 145 3.39 -7.82 -23.78
C ASP A 145 2.65 -7.62 -22.45
N SER A 146 1.81 -6.58 -22.39
CA SER A 146 0.95 -6.29 -21.24
C SER A 146 -0.03 -7.42 -20.93
N PHE A 147 -0.57 -8.06 -21.98
CA PHE A 147 -1.60 -9.10 -21.90
C PHE A 147 -1.17 -10.45 -22.47
N ALA A 148 0.11 -10.61 -22.83
CA ALA A 148 0.62 -11.85 -23.40
C ALA A 148 0.41 -13.02 -22.44
N ILE A 149 -0.61 -13.82 -22.73
CA ILE A 149 -0.95 -15.04 -21.99
C ILE A 149 0.20 -16.03 -22.18
N GLY A 150 0.86 -16.40 -21.08
CA GLY A 150 1.95 -17.40 -21.08
C GLY A 150 3.36 -16.85 -20.90
N ARG A 151 3.57 -15.53 -20.82
CA ARG A 151 4.86 -14.94 -20.39
C ARG A 151 4.73 -14.40 -18.97
N ASP A 152 5.39 -15.09 -18.04
CA ASP A 152 5.44 -14.70 -16.63
C ASP A 152 6.40 -13.52 -16.42
N GLU A 153 7.42 -13.36 -17.26
CA GLU A 153 8.33 -12.22 -17.22
C GLU A 153 7.95 -11.13 -18.22
N VAL A 154 8.12 -9.88 -17.81
CA VAL A 154 7.90 -8.71 -18.65
C VAL A 154 8.94 -7.64 -18.36
N THR A 155 9.45 -7.01 -19.42
CA THR A 155 10.31 -5.84 -19.32
C THR A 155 9.44 -4.58 -19.29
N LEU A 156 9.62 -3.78 -18.24
CA LEU A 156 9.01 -2.48 -18.09
C LEU A 156 10.05 -1.40 -18.36
N THR A 157 9.76 -0.49 -19.27
CA THR A 157 10.65 0.61 -19.67
C THR A 157 10.11 1.94 -19.17
N LEU A 158 10.98 2.77 -18.60
CA LEU A 158 10.64 4.09 -18.10
C LEU A 158 10.41 5.06 -19.26
N THR A 159 9.14 5.37 -19.55
CA THR A 159 8.77 6.20 -20.70
C THR A 159 7.59 7.11 -20.37
N SER A 160 7.52 8.24 -21.09
CA SER A 160 6.37 9.15 -21.07
C SER A 160 5.35 8.84 -22.18
N GLU A 161 5.73 8.01 -23.16
CA GLU A 161 4.89 7.67 -24.32
C GLU A 161 3.62 6.93 -23.90
N LYS A 162 2.50 7.23 -24.56
CA LYS A 162 1.25 6.48 -24.37
C LYS A 162 1.37 5.13 -25.07
N LYS A 163 1.40 4.04 -24.31
CA LYS A 163 1.61 2.68 -24.84
C LYS A 163 0.39 1.77 -24.70
N LEU A 164 -0.55 2.12 -23.83
CA LEU A 164 -1.65 1.24 -23.44
C LEU A 164 -2.98 1.70 -24.01
N PRO A 165 -3.93 0.77 -24.27
CA PRO A 165 -5.23 1.12 -24.79
C PRO A 165 -6.05 1.90 -23.75
N PRO A 166 -6.79 2.93 -24.17
CA PRO A 166 -7.54 3.78 -23.26
C PRO A 166 -8.67 3.01 -22.54
N VAL A 167 -9.07 3.53 -21.39
CA VAL A 167 -10.18 3.07 -20.56
C VAL A 167 -11.16 4.20 -20.29
N ASN A 168 -12.40 3.84 -19.94
CA ASN A 168 -13.43 4.81 -19.61
C ASN A 168 -13.23 5.36 -18.18
N VAL A 169 -12.67 6.57 -18.08
CA VAL A 169 -12.42 7.27 -16.81
C VAL A 169 -13.54 8.22 -16.38
N LYS A 170 -14.74 8.14 -16.99
CA LYS A 170 -15.84 9.09 -16.69
C LYS A 170 -16.23 9.13 -15.22
N LYS A 171 -16.22 7.98 -14.53
CA LYS A 171 -16.53 7.89 -13.09
C LYS A 171 -15.49 8.59 -12.21
N LEU A 172 -14.23 8.60 -12.63
CA LEU A 172 -13.11 9.20 -11.90
C LEU A 172 -12.98 10.72 -12.14
N ASN A 173 -13.43 11.20 -13.29
CA ASN A 173 -13.24 12.60 -13.71
C ASN A 173 -13.76 13.62 -12.68
N THR A 174 -14.91 13.37 -12.03
CA THR A 174 -15.48 14.30 -11.05
C THR A 174 -14.54 14.51 -9.84
N ASN A 175 -13.89 13.45 -9.38
CA ASN A 175 -12.96 13.51 -8.25
C ASN A 175 -11.58 14.03 -8.65
N LEU A 176 -11.20 13.95 -9.93
CA LEU A 176 -9.86 14.31 -10.40
C LEU A 176 -9.74 15.76 -10.87
N LEU A 177 -10.83 16.35 -11.39
CA LEU A 177 -10.79 17.62 -12.13
C LEU A 177 -10.98 18.88 -11.27
N GLU A 178 -11.44 18.74 -10.03
CA GLU A 178 -11.72 19.88 -9.14
C GLU A 178 -11.13 19.67 -7.77
N LEU A 179 -10.63 20.72 -7.13
CA LEU A 179 -10.07 20.66 -5.78
C LEU A 179 -10.79 21.62 -4.85
N ASN A 180 -11.39 21.09 -3.79
CA ASN A 180 -12.08 21.81 -2.72
C ASN A 180 -12.02 21.00 -1.39
N VAL A 181 -12.61 21.51 -0.29
CA VAL A 181 -12.62 20.85 1.03
C VAL A 181 -13.17 19.42 0.98
N GLY A 182 -14.22 19.20 0.19
CA GLY A 182 -14.85 17.90 -0.01
C GLY A 182 -14.17 17.05 -1.10
N ASN A 183 -13.15 17.57 -1.79
CA ASN A 183 -12.47 16.92 -2.91
C ASN A 183 -10.98 17.30 -2.97
N THR A 184 -10.25 16.99 -1.90
CA THR A 184 -8.80 17.25 -1.80
C THR A 184 -7.97 16.23 -2.59
N CYS A 185 -6.65 16.42 -2.66
CA CYS A 185 -5.72 15.42 -3.19
C CYS A 185 -5.79 14.07 -2.44
N ARG A 186 -6.20 14.07 -1.16
CA ARG A 186 -6.48 12.83 -0.40
C ARG A 186 -7.65 12.08 -1.02
N HIS A 187 -8.78 12.75 -1.28
CA HIS A 187 -9.98 12.13 -1.83
C HIS A 187 -9.72 11.50 -3.21
N SER A 188 -9.01 12.23 -4.07
CA SER A 188 -8.62 11.71 -5.39
C SER A 188 -7.68 10.51 -5.29
N ALA A 189 -6.73 10.54 -4.34
CA ALA A 189 -5.83 9.43 -4.13
C ALA A 189 -6.58 8.19 -3.61
N ILE A 190 -7.54 8.36 -2.70
CA ILE A 190 -8.43 7.29 -2.22
C ILE A 190 -9.22 6.72 -3.40
N ALA A 191 -9.94 7.55 -4.16
CA ALA A 191 -10.79 7.10 -5.26
C ALA A 191 -10.02 6.31 -6.33
N LEU A 192 -8.79 6.72 -6.66
CA LEU A 192 -7.94 5.99 -7.59
C LEU A 192 -7.48 4.63 -7.05
N ILE A 193 -7.18 4.54 -5.75
CA ILE A 193 -6.80 3.27 -5.13
C ILE A 193 -7.99 2.32 -5.07
N GLU A 194 -9.17 2.82 -4.69
CA GLU A 194 -10.39 2.01 -4.62
C GLU A 194 -10.80 1.49 -6.00
N GLU A 195 -10.65 2.29 -7.05
CA GLU A 195 -10.90 1.86 -8.43
C GLU A 195 -9.95 0.74 -8.86
N VAL A 196 -8.66 0.80 -8.50
CA VAL A 196 -7.68 -0.25 -8.85
C VAL A 196 -7.87 -1.51 -7.99
N GLN A 197 -8.19 -1.34 -6.71
CA GLN A 197 -8.39 -2.47 -5.79
C GLN A 197 -9.76 -3.14 -5.94
N HIS A 198 -10.70 -2.47 -6.62
CA HIS A 198 -12.10 -2.88 -6.71
C HIS A 198 -12.75 -3.07 -5.32
N ALA A 199 -12.27 -2.34 -4.32
CA ALA A 199 -12.69 -2.44 -2.93
C ALA A 199 -12.42 -1.13 -2.18
N PRO A 200 -13.19 -0.82 -1.11
CA PRO A 200 -12.91 0.33 -0.28
C PRO A 200 -11.55 0.19 0.42
N ILE A 201 -10.87 1.32 0.60
CA ILE A 201 -9.62 1.31 1.36
C ILE A 201 -9.87 1.05 2.85
N SER A 202 -8.79 0.78 3.57
CA SER A 202 -8.86 0.50 4.99
C SER A 202 -9.37 1.68 5.83
N SER A 203 -10.06 1.36 6.93
CA SER A 203 -10.68 2.33 7.83
C SER A 203 -9.71 3.25 8.55
N LEU A 204 -8.43 2.87 8.69
CA LEU A 204 -7.41 3.75 9.25
C LEU A 204 -7.00 4.89 8.31
N VAL A 205 -7.33 4.81 7.01
CA VAL A 205 -7.06 5.90 6.07
C VAL A 205 -8.19 6.90 6.12
N SER A 206 -7.99 7.98 6.88
CA SER A 206 -8.93 9.09 6.91
C SER A 206 -8.93 9.86 5.58
N SER A 207 -10.12 10.20 5.09
CA SER A 207 -10.31 11.19 4.02
C SER A 207 -9.96 12.61 4.46
N SER A 208 -9.88 12.86 5.77
CA SER A 208 -9.44 14.13 6.33
C SER A 208 -7.98 14.38 5.98
N PHE A 209 -7.75 15.41 5.18
CA PHE A 209 -6.42 15.78 4.70
C PHE A 209 -5.46 16.21 5.82
N LEU A 210 -5.98 16.75 6.92
CA LEU A 210 -5.16 17.20 8.05
C LEU A 210 -4.57 16.02 8.83
N MET A 211 -5.23 14.85 8.81
CA MET A 211 -4.74 13.65 9.47
C MET A 211 -3.58 13.03 8.70
N ASN A 212 -2.58 12.55 9.43
CA ASN A 212 -1.51 11.75 8.85
C ASN A 212 -2.01 10.35 8.53
N LEU A 213 -1.31 9.69 7.62
CA LEU A 213 -1.55 8.27 7.35
C LEU A 213 -0.90 7.42 8.47
N PRO A 214 -1.33 6.15 8.62
CA PRO A 214 -1.01 5.37 9.81
C PRO A 214 0.48 5.00 9.95
N TYR A 215 1.20 4.84 8.84
CA TYR A 215 2.60 4.42 8.85
C TYR A 215 3.53 5.55 8.43
N GLU A 216 4.79 5.46 8.83
CA GLU A 216 5.81 6.48 8.56
C GLU A 216 7.03 5.86 7.88
N THR A 217 7.63 6.61 6.97
CA THR A 217 8.93 6.27 6.38
C THR A 217 9.63 7.55 5.90
N VAL A 218 10.85 7.41 5.38
CA VAL A 218 11.62 8.49 4.77
C VAL A 218 11.82 8.15 3.30
N LEU A 219 11.61 9.12 2.42
CA LEU A 219 11.94 8.98 1.01
C LEU A 219 13.38 9.44 0.78
N GLU A 220 14.27 8.51 0.45
CA GLU A 220 15.64 8.74 -0.02
C GLU A 220 15.64 8.68 -1.55
N TYR A 221 16.22 9.67 -2.24
CA TYR A 221 16.16 9.78 -3.71
C TYR A 221 14.75 9.64 -4.32
N GLY A 222 13.72 9.94 -3.53
CA GLY A 222 12.32 9.82 -3.94
C GLY A 222 11.71 8.41 -3.82
N HIS A 223 12.40 7.42 -3.28
CA HIS A 223 11.83 6.10 -2.95
C HIS A 223 11.93 5.82 -1.44
N PRO A 224 11.14 4.89 -0.87
CA PRO A 224 11.26 4.54 0.55
C PRO A 224 12.70 4.16 0.93
N SER A 225 13.11 4.52 2.13
CA SER A 225 14.42 4.15 2.67
C SER A 225 14.53 2.64 2.83
N GLU A 226 15.67 2.08 2.45
CA GLU A 226 15.96 0.64 2.60
C GLU A 226 16.19 0.24 4.07
N ASN A 227 16.45 1.22 4.94
CA ASN A 227 16.73 1.03 6.35
C ASN A 227 15.47 1.00 7.22
N ILE A 228 14.31 1.39 6.68
CA ILE A 228 13.03 1.43 7.39
C ILE A 228 12.10 0.39 6.74
N PRO A 229 11.46 -0.50 7.52
CA PRO A 229 10.47 -1.42 6.98
C PRO A 229 9.37 -0.69 6.21
N PHE A 230 9.10 -1.15 4.99
CA PHE A 230 8.01 -0.70 4.14
C PHE A 230 6.91 -1.77 4.13
N TYR A 231 5.85 -1.53 4.90
CA TYR A 231 4.77 -2.50 5.11
C TYR A 231 3.69 -2.36 4.05
N VAL A 232 3.36 -3.48 3.41
CA VAL A 232 2.31 -3.58 2.39
C VAL A 232 1.24 -4.56 2.88
N LEU A 233 0.05 -4.05 3.21
CA LEU A 233 -1.09 -4.90 3.58
C LEU A 233 -1.51 -5.77 2.39
N PRO A 234 -2.05 -6.98 2.60
CA PRO A 234 -2.72 -7.71 1.53
C PRO A 234 -3.94 -6.91 1.00
N PRO A 235 -4.60 -7.35 -0.09
CA PRO A 235 -5.85 -6.71 -0.50
C PRO A 235 -6.88 -6.74 0.65
N PRO A 236 -7.72 -5.72 0.81
CA PRO A 236 -8.68 -5.66 1.90
C PRO A 236 -9.71 -6.80 1.80
N PRO A 237 -10.35 -7.23 2.91
CA PRO A 237 -11.37 -8.27 2.90
C PRO A 237 -12.48 -8.03 1.87
N GLY A 238 -12.87 -6.77 1.66
CA GLY A 238 -13.89 -6.40 0.67
C GLY A 238 -13.51 -6.69 -0.79
N SER A 239 -12.22 -6.90 -1.10
CA SER A 239 -11.77 -7.37 -2.42
C SER A 239 -12.15 -8.83 -2.68
N PHE A 240 -12.51 -9.58 -1.63
CA PHE A 240 -12.90 -10.97 -1.74
C PHE A 240 -14.42 -11.07 -1.50
N HIS A 241 -15.17 -11.44 -2.53
CA HIS A 241 -16.60 -11.76 -2.40
C HIS A 241 -16.77 -13.09 -1.67
N GLU A 242 -16.59 -13.08 -0.34
CA GLU A 242 -16.81 -14.23 0.52
C GLU A 242 -18.30 -14.36 0.84
N SER A 243 -18.88 -15.50 0.49
CA SER A 243 -20.30 -15.76 0.73
C SER A 243 -20.57 -16.20 2.16
N ASP A 244 -19.58 -16.82 2.83
CA ASP A 244 -19.74 -17.28 4.20
C ASP A 244 -19.31 -16.19 5.19
N LYS A 245 -20.28 -15.61 5.90
CA LYS A 245 -20.06 -14.55 6.90
C LYS A 245 -19.07 -14.94 7.99
N ALA A 246 -18.96 -16.21 8.34
CA ALA A 246 -18.01 -16.66 9.35
C ALA A 246 -16.57 -16.57 8.83
N LYS A 247 -16.34 -16.97 7.57
CA LYS A 247 -15.04 -16.80 6.91
C LYS A 247 -14.70 -15.32 6.75
N GLU A 248 -15.67 -14.50 6.34
CA GLU A 248 -15.53 -13.05 6.23
C GLU A 248 -15.10 -12.42 7.56
N LYS A 249 -15.71 -12.83 8.68
CA LYS A 249 -15.32 -12.39 10.03
C LYS A 249 -13.88 -12.75 10.37
N VAL A 250 -13.44 -13.97 10.02
CA VAL A 250 -12.06 -14.43 10.25
C VAL A 250 -11.05 -13.59 9.48
N ILE A 251 -11.24 -13.43 8.16
CA ILE A 251 -10.30 -12.66 7.34
C ILE A 251 -10.27 -11.19 7.75
N THR A 252 -11.41 -10.63 8.18
CA THR A 252 -11.51 -9.27 8.70
C THR A 252 -10.71 -9.10 10.00
N LYS A 253 -10.85 -10.04 10.94
CA LYS A 253 -10.08 -10.04 12.20
C LYS A 253 -8.57 -10.11 11.97
N LEU A 254 -8.13 -11.00 11.07
CA LEU A 254 -6.72 -11.13 10.70
C LEU A 254 -6.18 -9.84 10.06
N TYR A 255 -6.96 -9.25 9.14
CA TYR A 255 -6.60 -8.01 8.46
C TYR A 255 -6.45 -6.83 9.45
N LEU A 256 -7.45 -6.60 10.29
CA LEU A 256 -7.41 -5.54 11.31
C LEU A 256 -6.23 -5.73 12.28
N ARG A 257 -5.87 -6.97 12.59
CA ARG A 257 -4.71 -7.24 13.44
C ARG A 257 -3.40 -6.87 12.77
N MET A 258 -3.22 -7.24 11.49
CA MET A 258 -2.04 -6.86 10.70
C MET A 258 -1.92 -5.35 10.62
N GLU A 259 -3.03 -4.67 10.37
CA GLU A 259 -3.06 -3.22 10.23
C GLU A 259 -2.69 -2.50 11.54
N ASN A 260 -3.35 -2.85 12.65
CA ASN A 260 -3.17 -2.17 13.93
C ASN A 260 -1.83 -2.50 14.60
N MET A 261 -1.24 -3.67 14.32
CA MET A 261 -0.01 -4.04 15.01
C MET A 261 1.20 -3.18 14.62
N LEU A 262 1.15 -2.59 13.42
CA LEU A 262 2.20 -1.73 12.89
C LEU A 262 2.24 -0.37 13.58
N LEU A 263 1.16 0.03 14.28
CA LEU A 263 1.10 1.29 15.04
C LEU A 263 1.86 1.23 16.38
N LEU A 264 2.21 0.03 16.84
CA LEU A 264 2.78 -0.18 18.18
C LEU A 264 4.30 -0.14 18.17
N GLU A 265 4.93 -1.00 17.38
CA GLU A 265 6.39 -1.15 17.29
C GLU A 265 6.80 -1.50 15.84
N PRO A 266 6.66 -0.57 14.89
CA PRO A 266 6.86 -0.82 13.46
C PRO A 266 8.29 -1.22 13.10
N ASN A 267 9.29 -0.86 13.90
CA ASN A 267 10.69 -1.17 13.58
C ASN A 267 11.17 -2.49 14.21
N SER A 268 10.37 -3.13 15.06
CA SER A 268 10.75 -4.37 15.74
C SER A 268 10.74 -5.56 14.76
N GLN A 269 11.79 -6.38 14.78
CA GLN A 269 11.85 -7.61 13.99
C GLN A 269 10.68 -8.56 14.34
N TYR A 270 10.27 -8.61 15.62
CA TYR A 270 9.12 -9.41 16.04
C TYR A 270 7.79 -8.93 15.44
N THR A 271 7.65 -7.62 15.19
CA THR A 271 6.47 -7.09 14.49
C THR A 271 6.52 -7.47 13.02
N GLN A 272 7.68 -7.31 12.38
CA GLN A 272 7.92 -7.70 10.98
C GLN A 272 7.58 -9.17 10.73
N ASP A 273 8.12 -10.07 11.57
CA ASP A 273 7.94 -11.52 11.41
C ASP A 273 6.47 -11.93 11.62
N LYS A 274 5.81 -11.35 12.63
CA LYS A 274 4.38 -11.60 12.87
C LYS A 274 3.49 -11.07 11.78
N PHE A 275 3.81 -9.89 11.25
CA PHE A 275 3.09 -9.30 10.13
C PHE A 275 3.15 -10.24 8.92
N LEU A 276 4.34 -10.70 8.55
CA LEU A 276 4.52 -11.63 7.42
C LEU A 276 3.77 -12.95 7.65
N LYS A 277 3.82 -13.52 8.86
CA LYS A 277 3.09 -14.76 9.18
C LYS A 277 1.57 -14.61 9.14
N LEU A 278 1.03 -13.51 9.65
CA LEU A 278 -0.40 -13.26 9.51
C LEU A 278 -0.81 -12.98 8.06
N LYS A 279 0.05 -12.30 7.29
CA LYS A 279 -0.19 -12.05 5.86
C LYS A 279 -0.22 -13.36 5.07
N GLU A 280 0.71 -14.26 5.35
CA GLU A 280 0.74 -15.62 4.79
C GLU A 280 -0.56 -16.39 5.09
N LEU A 281 -0.99 -16.43 6.36
CA LEU A 281 -2.24 -17.08 6.75
C LEU A 281 -3.45 -16.45 6.03
N TYR A 282 -3.53 -15.12 6.04
CA TYR A 282 -4.61 -14.39 5.38
C TYR A 282 -4.72 -14.75 3.90
N LEU A 283 -3.61 -14.67 3.16
CA LEU A 283 -3.55 -14.97 1.73
C LEU A 283 -3.87 -16.45 1.43
N ASN A 284 -3.45 -17.37 2.32
CA ASN A 284 -3.83 -18.78 2.21
C ASN A 284 -5.34 -18.98 2.34
N ILE A 285 -6.00 -18.29 3.27
CA ILE A 285 -7.45 -18.39 3.50
C ILE A 285 -8.24 -17.85 2.29
N VAL A 286 -7.91 -16.66 1.82
CA VAL A 286 -8.66 -16.01 0.71
C VAL A 286 -8.32 -16.57 -0.68
N GLY A 287 -7.20 -17.29 -0.81
CA GLY A 287 -6.74 -17.93 -2.04
C GLY A 287 -6.90 -19.45 -2.02
N PRO A 288 -5.82 -20.24 -1.84
CA PRO A 288 -5.85 -21.70 -1.92
C PRO A 288 -6.92 -22.40 -1.06
N GLN A 289 -7.25 -21.83 0.11
CA GLN A 289 -8.19 -22.43 1.07
C GLN A 289 -9.59 -21.84 1.01
N LYS A 290 -9.88 -20.97 0.03
CA LYS A 290 -11.19 -20.30 -0.10
C LYS A 290 -12.37 -21.29 -0.12
N GLY A 291 -12.18 -22.44 -0.76
CA GLY A 291 -13.18 -23.49 -0.92
C GLY A 291 -13.40 -24.39 0.29
N LEU A 292 -12.59 -24.31 1.36
CA LEU A 292 -12.71 -25.20 2.52
C LEU A 292 -14.03 -24.98 3.27
N SER A 293 -14.61 -26.05 3.82
CA SER A 293 -15.69 -25.94 4.81
C SER A 293 -15.19 -25.28 6.11
N LEU A 294 -16.10 -24.82 6.98
CA LEU A 294 -15.69 -24.22 8.27
C LEU A 294 -14.89 -25.20 9.14
N ASN A 295 -15.25 -26.49 9.14
CA ASN A 295 -14.51 -27.53 9.86
C ASN A 295 -13.08 -27.70 9.33
N GLU A 296 -12.92 -27.73 8.01
CA GLU A 296 -11.61 -27.84 7.37
C GLU A 296 -10.77 -26.58 7.57
N LEU A 297 -11.40 -25.41 7.51
CA LEU A 297 -10.74 -24.13 7.79
C LEU A 297 -10.25 -24.05 9.23
N LEU A 298 -11.09 -24.42 10.21
CA LEU A 298 -10.70 -24.48 11.62
C LEU A 298 -9.50 -25.41 11.82
N ARG A 299 -9.55 -26.62 11.24
CA ARG A 299 -8.44 -27.57 11.31
C ARG A 299 -7.17 -27.03 10.64
N SER A 300 -7.31 -26.36 9.50
CA SER A 300 -6.21 -25.73 8.78
C SER A 300 -5.53 -24.65 9.62
N ILE A 301 -6.30 -23.71 10.17
CA ILE A 301 -5.80 -22.62 11.03
C ILE A 301 -5.12 -23.22 12.27
N HIS A 302 -5.74 -24.21 12.91
CA HIS A 302 -5.16 -24.87 14.08
C HIS A 302 -3.82 -25.54 13.77
N THR A 303 -3.76 -26.31 12.68
CA THR A 303 -2.55 -27.01 12.24
C THR A 303 -1.43 -26.01 11.91
N TRP A 304 -1.76 -24.94 11.17
CA TRP A 304 -0.82 -23.88 10.84
C TRP A 304 -0.30 -23.16 12.10
N LYS A 305 -1.18 -22.88 13.06
CA LYS A 305 -0.82 -22.21 14.33
C LYS A 305 0.12 -23.07 15.18
N GLU A 306 -0.12 -24.39 15.24
CA GLU A 306 0.67 -25.34 16.03
C GLU A 306 2.00 -25.75 15.35
N GLU A 307 2.18 -25.44 14.07
CA GLU A 307 3.45 -25.64 13.38
C GLU A 307 4.59 -24.93 14.13
N LYS A 308 5.68 -25.65 14.40
CA LYS A 308 6.78 -25.20 15.28
C LYS A 308 7.30 -23.81 14.95
N ASN A 309 7.44 -23.49 13.67
CA ASN A 309 7.96 -22.20 13.21
C ASN A 309 6.98 -21.06 13.46
N ASN A 310 5.70 -21.25 13.09
CA ASN A 310 4.65 -20.25 13.28
C ASN A 310 4.41 -20.04 14.77
N LYS A 311 4.26 -21.11 15.54
CA LYS A 311 4.08 -21.06 17.00
C LYS A 311 5.19 -20.28 17.69
N ARG A 312 6.45 -20.47 17.28
CA ARG A 312 7.59 -19.72 17.81
C ARG A 312 7.44 -18.22 17.56
N VAL A 313 7.20 -17.80 16.33
CA VAL A 313 7.05 -16.38 15.94
C VAL A 313 5.84 -15.73 16.64
N LEU A 314 4.71 -16.45 16.68
CA LEU A 314 3.45 -15.93 17.20
C LEU A 314 3.47 -15.75 18.73
N ASN A 315 4.20 -16.59 19.48
CA ASN A 315 4.23 -16.53 20.93
C ASN A 315 5.12 -15.43 21.52
N VAL A 316 6.10 -14.92 20.76
CA VAL A 316 7.04 -13.91 21.27
C VAL A 316 6.30 -12.69 21.83
N LEU A 317 6.67 -12.20 23.01
CA LEU A 317 6.14 -10.95 23.53
C LEU A 317 6.93 -9.78 22.95
N ARG A 318 6.24 -8.69 22.58
CA ARG A 318 6.90 -7.48 22.05
C ARG A 318 7.65 -6.72 23.15
N LYS A 319 7.07 -6.70 24.35
CA LYS A 319 7.67 -6.19 25.58
C LYS A 319 7.67 -7.29 26.62
N GLU A 320 8.87 -7.64 27.06
CA GLU A 320 9.10 -8.57 28.16
C GLU A 320 9.37 -7.76 29.43
N TYR A 321 8.72 -8.17 30.52
CA TYR A 321 8.92 -7.62 31.85
C TYR A 321 9.62 -8.67 32.70
N PHE A 322 10.27 -8.25 33.79
CA PHE A 322 11.02 -9.17 34.64
C PHE A 322 10.17 -10.31 35.23
N TRP A 323 8.85 -10.14 35.32
CA TRP A 323 7.93 -11.19 35.78
C TRP A 323 7.52 -12.19 34.68
N ASP A 324 7.79 -11.89 33.40
CA ASP A 324 7.48 -12.81 32.30
C ASP A 324 8.42 -14.03 32.29
N SER A 325 9.55 -13.98 33.01
CA SER A 325 10.43 -15.13 33.27
C SER A 325 10.00 -15.96 34.49
N LEU A 326 8.98 -15.54 35.23
CA LEU A 326 8.47 -16.32 36.36
C LEU A 326 7.62 -17.49 35.83
N PRO A 327 7.86 -18.74 36.29
CA PRO A 327 7.24 -19.93 35.72
C PRO A 327 5.71 -19.99 35.86
N PHE A 328 5.12 -19.12 36.68
CA PHE A 328 3.68 -19.04 36.96
C PHE A 328 2.96 -17.90 36.22
N ILE A 329 3.66 -17.00 35.52
CA ILE A 329 3.04 -15.93 34.72
C ILE A 329 3.30 -16.20 33.24
N LYS A 330 2.40 -16.96 32.60
CA LYS A 330 2.49 -17.24 31.17
C LYS A 330 1.61 -16.26 30.39
N ARG A 331 2.18 -15.13 29.99
CA ARG A 331 1.49 -14.20 29.08
C ARG A 331 1.51 -14.71 27.66
N GLN A 332 0.36 -14.69 27.02
CA GLN A 332 0.23 -14.95 25.58
C GLN A 332 0.35 -13.64 24.80
N SER A 333 0.93 -13.73 23.60
CA SER A 333 1.00 -12.57 22.72
C SER A 333 -0.40 -12.22 22.21
N ALA A 334 -0.68 -10.94 22.01
CA ALA A 334 -1.97 -10.50 21.48
C ALA A 334 -2.28 -11.06 20.08
N THR A 335 -1.27 -11.54 19.33
CA THR A 335 -1.49 -12.26 18.08
C THR A 335 -1.94 -13.70 18.32
N MET A 336 -1.41 -14.36 19.35
CA MET A 336 -1.86 -15.71 19.73
C MET A 336 -3.28 -15.68 20.29
N ASN A 337 -3.62 -14.66 21.10
CA ASN A 337 -4.98 -14.48 21.63
C ASN A 337 -6.01 -14.32 20.49
N LEU A 338 -5.66 -13.55 19.45
CA LEU A 338 -6.54 -13.41 18.28
C LEU A 338 -6.78 -14.76 17.59
N LEU A 339 -5.74 -15.59 17.43
CA LEU A 339 -5.89 -16.88 16.77
C LEU A 339 -6.74 -17.85 17.60
N ALA A 340 -6.60 -17.84 18.92
CA ALA A 340 -7.51 -18.57 19.80
C ALA A 340 -8.96 -18.07 19.66
N GLU A 341 -9.17 -16.75 19.65
CA GLU A 341 -10.50 -16.15 19.45
C GLU A 341 -11.11 -16.52 18.08
N VAL A 342 -10.28 -16.60 17.03
CA VAL A 342 -10.71 -17.04 15.69
C VAL A 342 -11.12 -18.52 15.69
N GLU A 343 -10.37 -19.38 16.38
CA GLU A 343 -10.73 -20.81 16.51
C GLU A 343 -12.02 -20.99 17.31
N ASP A 344 -12.17 -20.28 18.43
CA ASP A 344 -13.36 -20.33 19.28
C ASP A 344 -14.61 -19.85 18.52
N ASP A 345 -14.50 -18.73 17.78
CA ASP A 345 -15.57 -18.21 16.93
C ASP A 345 -16.01 -19.22 15.86
N LEU A 346 -15.04 -19.86 15.19
CA LEU A 346 -15.32 -20.86 14.17
C LEU A 346 -15.98 -22.11 14.78
N ALA A 347 -15.47 -22.59 15.93
CA ALA A 347 -16.03 -23.74 16.63
C ALA A 347 -17.48 -23.47 17.07
N ALA A 348 -17.77 -22.28 17.61
CA ALA A 348 -19.12 -21.87 17.99
C ALA A 348 -20.06 -21.81 16.79
N GLU A 349 -19.62 -21.24 15.66
CA GLU A 349 -20.41 -21.18 14.43
C GLU A 349 -20.72 -22.58 13.88
N ILE A 350 -19.73 -23.48 13.87
CA ILE A 350 -19.90 -24.86 13.42
C ILE A 350 -20.96 -25.57 14.27
N ALA A 351 -20.89 -25.41 15.60
CA ALA A 351 -21.88 -25.98 16.50
C ALA A 351 -23.28 -25.42 16.21
N ASN A 352 -23.42 -24.11 16.05
CA ASN A 352 -24.70 -23.48 15.74
C ASN A 352 -25.33 -24.00 14.44
N ARG A 353 -24.53 -24.23 13.38
CA ARG A 353 -25.02 -24.78 12.10
C ARG A 353 -25.33 -26.27 12.12
N THR A 354 -24.80 -27.01 13.10
CA THR A 354 -25.02 -28.45 13.23
C THR A 354 -26.28 -28.75 14.06
N PHE A 355 -26.63 -27.87 14.98
CA PHE A 355 -27.73 -28.04 15.92
C PHE A 355 -28.93 -27.10 15.71
N GLY A 356 -28.82 -26.12 14.82
CA GLY A 356 -29.91 -25.23 14.38
C GLY A 356 -30.29 -25.50 12.94
#